data_AF-A0A926IB02-F1
#
_entry.id   AF-A0A926IB02-F1
#
_cell.length_a   1.000
_cell.length_b   1.000
_cell.length_c   1.000
_cell.angle_alpha   90.00
_cell.angle_beta   90.00
_cell.angle_gamma   90.00
#
_symmetry.space_group_name_H-M   'P 1'
#
loop_
_entity.id
_entity.type
_entity.pdbx_description
1 polymer ?
#
loop_
_entity_poly.entity_id
_entity_poly.type
_entity_poly.pdbx_seq_one_letter_code
_entity_poly.pdbx_strand_id
1 'polypeptide(L)'
;MKMDYDMKTIAYHCKLLYEAGFVSDYAGNYYDDGLQEFGVGPLTFRGNEYLNKIREKSTWEKTKKVVLEGGVPGTIEILGKVATSIIEKKLEKLLE
;
A
#
# COMPACT_ATOMS: atom_id res chain seq x y z
N MET A 1 -17.92 -1.50 11.91
CA MET A 1 -16.48 -1.75 11.72
C MET A 1 -15.75 -0.50 12.17
N LYS A 2 -15.07 -0.53 13.32
CA LYS A 2 -14.33 0.64 13.81
C LYS A 2 -13.03 0.69 13.01
N MET A 3 -12.89 1.68 12.13
CA MET A 3 -11.61 1.94 11.46
C MET A 3 -10.72 2.69 12.44
N ASP A 4 -9.46 2.29 12.56
CA ASP A 4 -8.47 2.96 13.43
C ASP A 4 -8.06 4.35 12.88
N TYR A 5 -8.57 4.73 11.71
CA TYR A 5 -8.26 5.98 11.02
C TYR A 5 -9.54 6.75 10.68
N ASP A 6 -9.47 8.07 10.74
CA ASP A 6 -10.57 8.95 10.32
C ASP A 6 -10.71 8.99 8.79
N MET A 7 -11.88 9.43 8.32
CA MET A 7 -12.22 9.50 6.89
C MET A 7 -11.26 10.38 6.09
N LYS A 8 -10.81 11.52 6.65
CA LYS A 8 -9.94 12.47 5.96
C LYS A 8 -8.55 11.87 5.76
N THR A 9 -8.04 11.15 6.76
CA THR A 9 -6.80 10.37 6.68
C THR A 9 -6.87 9.30 5.59
N ILE A 10 -7.97 8.53 5.55
CA ILE A 10 -8.15 7.50 4.50
C ILE A 10 -8.20 8.15 3.11
N ALA A 11 -8.98 9.22 2.95
CA ALA A 11 -9.12 9.92 1.68
C ALA A 11 -7.78 10.49 1.18
N TYR A 12 -6.99 11.07 2.08
CA TYR A 12 -5.65 11.56 1.78
C TYR A 12 -4.76 10.44 1.22
N HIS A 13 -4.73 9.28 1.86
CA HIS A 13 -3.92 8.15 1.38
C HIS A 13 -4.45 7.55 0.07
N CYS A 14 -5.77 7.50 -0.13
CA CYS A 14 -6.35 7.08 -1.40
C CYS A 14 -5.98 8.03 -2.55
N LYS A 15 -5.95 9.35 -2.28
CA LYS A 15 -5.47 10.34 -3.25
C LYS A 15 -4.00 10.10 -3.61
N LEU A 16 -3.13 9.85 -2.63
CA LEU A 16 -1.72 9.52 -2.89
C LEU A 16 -1.57 8.23 -3.71
N LEU A 17 -2.39 7.21 -3.46
CA LEU A 17 -2.39 5.98 -4.26
C LEU A 17 -2.83 6.23 -5.70
N TYR A 18 -3.78 7.14 -5.93
CA TYR A 18 -4.20 7.55 -7.26
C TYR A 18 -3.07 8.30 -7.98
N GLU A 19 -2.47 9.30 -7.33
CA GLU A 19 -1.35 10.07 -7.87
C GLU A 19 -0.15 9.19 -8.23
N ALA A 20 0.08 8.11 -7.46
CA ALA A 20 1.14 7.14 -7.72
C ALA A 20 0.72 5.98 -8.66
N GLY A 21 -0.49 6.02 -9.23
CA GLY A 21 -0.99 5.07 -10.23
C GLY A 21 -1.34 3.67 -9.71
N PHE A 22 -1.59 3.52 -8.41
CA PHE A 22 -1.99 2.24 -7.79
C PHE A 22 -3.50 2.01 -7.81
N VAL A 23 -4.32 3.07 -7.79
CA VAL A 23 -5.77 3.01 -8.04
C VAL A 23 -6.11 3.81 -9.30
N SER A 24 -7.18 3.43 -9.97
CA SER A 24 -7.53 4.00 -11.29
C SER A 24 -8.15 5.39 -11.20
N ASP A 25 -8.74 5.73 -10.06
CA ASP A 25 -9.46 6.99 -9.88
C ASP A 25 -9.55 7.40 -8.41
N TYR A 26 -9.69 8.70 -8.16
CA TYR A 26 -10.01 9.29 -6.87
C TYR A 26 -10.86 10.55 -7.08
N ALA A 27 -12.00 10.61 -6.39
CA ALA A 27 -12.89 11.76 -6.40
C ALA A 27 -13.25 12.14 -4.96
N GLY A 28 -12.80 13.32 -4.51
CA GLY A 28 -13.19 13.88 -3.22
C GLY A 28 -14.22 14.99 -3.38
N ASN A 29 -15.30 14.95 -2.60
CA ASN A 29 -16.32 15.99 -2.57
C ASN A 29 -16.09 16.91 -1.35
N TYR A 30 -15.82 18.18 -1.64
CA TYR A 30 -15.47 19.19 -0.64
C TYR A 30 -16.56 20.25 -0.56
N TYR A 31 -16.93 20.61 0.68
CA TYR A 31 -17.82 21.72 1.02
C TYR A 31 -17.10 22.70 1.95
N ASP A 32 -17.80 23.71 2.48
CA ASP A 32 -17.20 24.79 3.28
C ASP A 32 -16.44 24.29 4.53
N ASP A 33 -16.83 23.15 5.09
CA ASP A 33 -16.23 22.49 6.26
C ASP A 33 -15.21 21.38 5.90
N GLY A 34 -14.89 21.25 4.61
CA GLY A 34 -13.88 20.36 4.06
C GLY A 34 -14.44 19.13 3.38
N LEU A 35 -13.65 18.04 3.37
CA LEU A 35 -14.03 16.79 2.72
C LEU A 35 -15.23 16.13 3.43
N GLN A 36 -16.31 15.93 2.69
CA GLN A 36 -17.54 15.28 3.18
C GLN A 36 -17.63 13.81 2.79
N GLU A 37 -17.17 13.48 1.59
CA GLU A 37 -17.15 12.10 1.10
C GLU A 37 -16.09 11.96 -0.01
N PHE A 38 -15.72 10.72 -0.31
CA PHE A 38 -14.82 10.42 -1.43
C PHE A 38 -15.12 9.04 -2.03
N GLY A 39 -14.87 8.92 -3.33
CA GLY A 39 -14.86 7.68 -4.09
C GLY A 39 -13.45 7.27 -4.47
N VAL A 40 -13.22 5.96 -4.56
CA VAL A 40 -11.94 5.37 -4.98
C VAL A 40 -12.22 4.35 -6.08
N GLY A 41 -11.52 4.48 -7.20
CA GLY A 41 -11.58 3.50 -8.29
C GLY A 41 -10.90 2.17 -7.91
N PRO A 42 -11.09 1.12 -8.74
CA PRO A 42 -10.40 -0.16 -8.53
C PRO A 42 -8.88 -0.01 -8.56
N LEU A 43 -8.18 -1.03 -8.04
CA LEU A 43 -6.73 -1.15 -8.19
C LEU A 43 -6.36 -1.25 -9.68
N THR A 44 -5.31 -0.55 -10.08
CA THR A 44 -4.70 -0.72 -11.41
C THR A 44 -3.98 -2.07 -11.49
N PHE A 45 -3.47 -2.43 -12.67
CA PHE A 45 -2.58 -3.60 -12.80
C PHE A 45 -1.38 -3.49 -11.85
N ARG A 46 -0.72 -2.33 -11.80
CA ARG A 46 0.37 -2.02 -10.85
C ARG A 46 -0.08 -2.13 -9.40
N GLY A 47 -1.29 -1.65 -9.10
CA GLY A 47 -1.95 -1.79 -7.80
C GLY A 47 -2.04 -3.25 -7.35
N ASN A 48 -2.59 -4.10 -8.21
CA ASN A 48 -2.73 -5.53 -7.96
C ASN A 48 -1.38 -6.24 -7.82
N GLU A 49 -0.43 -5.96 -8.71
CA GLU A 49 0.92 -6.52 -8.65
C GLU A 49 1.63 -6.19 -7.32
N TYR A 50 1.53 -4.94 -6.89
CA TYR A 50 2.09 -4.52 -5.61
C TYR A 50 1.39 -5.20 -4.44
N LEU A 51 0.05 -5.20 -4.42
CA LEU A 51 -0.72 -5.85 -3.37
C LEU A 51 -0.40 -7.35 -3.27
N ASN A 52 -0.24 -8.04 -4.40
CA ASN A 52 0.12 -9.46 -4.42
C ASN A 52 1.50 -9.73 -3.78
N LYS A 53 2.44 -8.79 -3.87
CA LYS A 53 3.76 -8.91 -3.21
C LYS A 53 3.66 -8.79 -1.69
N ILE A 54 2.80 -7.90 -1.19
CA ILE A 54 2.78 -7.54 0.24
C ILE A 54 1.63 -8.17 1.04
N ARG A 55 0.58 -8.71 0.39
CA ARG A 55 -0.63 -9.21 1.09
C ARG A 55 -0.39 -10.47 1.91
N GLU A 56 0.63 -11.25 1.57
CA GLU A 56 0.93 -12.49 2.27
C GLU A 56 1.51 -12.16 3.64
N LYS A 57 0.86 -12.65 4.71
CA LYS A 57 1.14 -12.27 6.09
C LYS A 57 2.62 -12.43 6.46
N SER A 58 3.24 -13.56 6.10
CA SER A 58 4.65 -13.81 6.45
C SER A 58 5.61 -12.87 5.71
N THR A 59 5.33 -12.52 4.44
CA THR A 59 6.08 -11.51 3.70
C THR A 59 5.86 -10.12 4.28
N TRP A 60 4.62 -9.76 4.66
CA TRP A 60 4.30 -8.45 5.27
C TRP A 60 5.03 -8.24 6.59
N GLU A 61 4.95 -9.21 7.50
CA GLU A 61 5.61 -9.10 8.81
C GLU A 61 7.13 -8.98 8.67
N LYS A 62 7.74 -9.74 7.77
CA LYS A 62 9.18 -9.61 7.49
C LYS A 62 9.53 -8.28 6.85
N THR A 63 8.69 -7.77 5.95
CA THR A 63 8.89 -6.46 5.31
C THR A 63 8.87 -5.35 6.35
N LYS A 64 7.84 -5.34 7.22
CA LYS A 64 7.76 -4.39 8.34
C LYS A 64 8.97 -4.48 9.24
N LYS A 65 9.39 -5.70 9.60
CA LYS A 65 10.57 -5.92 10.44
C LYS A 65 11.81 -5.26 9.82
N VAL A 66 12.10 -5.55 8.56
CA VAL A 66 13.28 -5.01 7.86
C VAL A 66 13.22 -3.47 7.76
N VAL A 67 12.07 -2.90 7.42
CA VAL A 67 11.95 -1.46 7.20
C VAL A 67 11.94 -0.68 8.53
N LEU A 68 11.16 -1.13 9.51
CA LEU A 68 10.99 -0.45 10.80
C LEU A 68 12.20 -0.65 11.72
N GLU A 69 12.72 -1.88 11.84
CA GLU A 69 13.89 -2.15 12.68
C GLU A 69 15.20 -1.74 12.01
N GLY A 70 15.23 -1.71 10.67
CA GLY A 70 16.41 -1.31 9.90
C GLY A 70 16.61 0.19 9.77
N GLY A 71 15.71 1.03 10.30
CA GLY A 71 15.79 2.48 10.20
C GLY A 71 15.65 3.01 8.76
N VAL A 72 15.03 2.23 7.87
CA VAL A 72 14.89 2.57 6.45
C VAL A 72 13.58 3.35 6.25
N PRO A 73 13.52 4.36 5.36
CA PRO A 73 12.28 5.07 5.09
C PRO A 73 11.14 4.14 4.66
N GLY A 74 9.99 4.26 5.33
CA GLY A 74 8.78 3.46 5.05
C GLY A 74 8.01 3.87 3.79
N THR A 75 8.72 4.18 2.70
CA THR A 75 8.07 4.54 1.43
C THR A 75 7.45 3.32 0.76
N ILE A 76 6.39 3.53 -0.03
CA ILE A 76 5.75 2.45 -0.80
C ILE A 76 6.72 1.73 -1.73
N GLU A 77 7.71 2.45 -2.28
CA GLU A 77 8.74 1.86 -3.14
C GLU A 77 9.66 0.92 -2.37
N ILE A 78 10.14 1.35 -1.19
CA ILE A 78 11.04 0.55 -0.36
C ILE A 78 10.31 -0.70 0.17
N LEU A 79 9.07 -0.55 0.62
CA LEU A 79 8.24 -1.67 1.05
C LEU A 79 8.09 -2.71 -0.07
N GLY A 80 7.81 -2.26 -1.31
CA GLY A 80 7.74 -3.13 -2.48
C GLY A 80 9.06 -3.85 -2.78
N LYS A 81 10.19 -3.14 -2.74
CA LYS A 81 11.54 -3.70 -2.97
C LYS A 81 11.88 -4.79 -1.96
N VAL A 82 11.65 -4.52 -0.67
CA VAL A 82 11.92 -5.49 0.40
C VAL A 82 11.02 -6.73 0.26
N ALA A 83 9.72 -6.54 -0.01
CA ALA A 83 8.80 -7.65 -0.21
C ALA A 83 9.21 -8.54 -1.41
N THR A 84 9.61 -7.93 -2.53
CA THR A 84 10.14 -8.66 -3.69
C THR A 84 11.38 -9.49 -3.32
N SER A 85 12.36 -8.91 -2.61
CA SER A 85 13.55 -9.66 -2.18
C SER A 85 13.22 -10.85 -1.27
N ILE A 86 12.20 -10.73 -0.41
CA ILE A 86 11.72 -11.85 0.43
C ILE A 86 11.10 -12.95 -0.43
N ILE A 87 10.36 -12.60 -1.48
CA ILE A 87 9.74 -13.55 -2.41
C ILE A 87 10.80 -14.26 -3.25
N GLU A 88 11.78 -13.55 -3.78
CA GLU A 88 12.89 -14.12 -4.55
C GLU A 88 13.64 -15.19 -3.74
N LYS A 89 13.98 -14.89 -2.47
CA LYS A 89 14.61 -15.87 -1.56
C LYS A 89 13.73 -17.08 -1.25
N LYS A 90 12.40 -16.94 -1.29
CA LYS A 90 11.47 -18.07 -1.15
C LYS A 90 11.47 -18.91 -2.43
N LEU A 91 11.50 -18.27 -3.59
CA LEU A 91 11.52 -18.91 -4.89
C LEU A 91 12.80 -19.73 -5.10
N GLU A 92 13.97 -19.17 -4.79
CA GLU A 92 15.26 -19.87 -4.85
C GLU A 92 15.22 -21.20 -4.09
N LYS A 93 14.73 -21.18 -2.85
CA LYS A 93 14.59 -22.38 -1.98
C LYS A 93 13.60 -23.42 -2.49
N LEU A 94 12.65 -23.04 -3.35
CA LEU A 94 11.68 -23.96 -3.94
C LEU A 94 12.22 -24.62 -5.22
N LEU A 95 13.28 -24.06 -5.80
CA LEU A 95 13.91 -24.54 -7.03
C LEU A 95 15.16 -25.40 -6.75
N GLU A 96 15.64 -25.41 -5.51
CA GLU A 96 16.66 -26.34 -4.96
C GLU A 96 16.06 -27.72 -4.67
#